data_AF-A0A7X5WT51-F1
#
_entry.id   AF-A0A7X5WT51-F1
#
_cell.length_a   1.000
_cell.length_b   1.000
_cell.length_c   1.000
_cell.angle_alpha   90.00
_cell.angle_beta   90.00
_cell.angle_gamma   90.00
#
_symmetry.space_group_name_H-M   'P 1'
#
loop_
_entity.id
_entity.type
_entity.pdbx_description
1 polymer ?
#
loop_
_entity_poly.entity_id
_entity_poly.type
_entity_poly.pdbx_seq_one_letter_code
_entity_poly.pdbx_strand_id
1 'polypeptide(L)' 'IGAMQAIAELGVPANVVGLVPSSENLPSGTATKPGDVIRSLAGKTIEVINTDAEGRLILADALAYGARLNPAAMVD' A
#
# COMPACT_ATOMS: atom_id res chain seq x y z
N ILE A 1 -1.96 -12.57 -2.35
CA ILE A 1 -3.37 -13.05 -2.30
C ILE A 1 -3.49 -14.52 -1.91
N GLY A 2 -2.64 -15.43 -2.40
CA GLY A 2 -2.71 -16.87 -2.05
C GLY A 2 -2.77 -17.19 -0.55
N ALA A 3 -2.09 -16.41 0.31
CA ALA A 3 -2.21 -16.56 1.76
C ALA A 3 -3.65 -16.38 2.28
N MET A 4 -4.40 -15.39 1.76
CA MET A 4 -5.81 -15.16 2.13
C MET A 4 -6.70 -16.31 1.69
N GLN A 5 -6.42 -16.89 0.52
CA GLN A 5 -7.13 -18.08 0.04
C GLN A 5 -6.87 -19.28 0.96
N ALA A 6 -5.61 -19.55 1.31
CA ALA A 6 -5.25 -20.63 2.22
C ALA A 6 -5.86 -20.46 3.62
N ILE A 7 -5.89 -19.23 4.14
CA ILE A 7 -6.55 -18.89 5.43
C ILE A 7 -8.03 -19.26 5.41
N ALA A 8 -8.73 -18.96 4.31
CA ALA A 8 -10.14 -19.29 4.14
C ALA A 8 -10.36 -20.81 4.00
N GLU A 9 -9.55 -21.49 3.17
CA GLU A 9 -9.65 -22.94 2.93
C GLU A 9 -9.37 -23.76 4.20
N LEU A 10 -8.42 -23.32 5.03
CA LEU A 10 -8.07 -23.97 6.29
C LEU A 10 -9.04 -23.66 7.44
N GLY A 11 -9.97 -22.71 7.25
CA GLY A 11 -10.91 -22.29 8.28
C GLY A 11 -10.22 -21.73 9.53
N VAL A 12 -9.14 -20.96 9.34
CA VAL A 12 -8.35 -20.39 10.45
C VAL A 12 -9.27 -19.53 11.34
N PRO A 13 -9.35 -19.79 12.66
CA PRO A 13 -10.25 -19.08 13.56
C PRO A 13 -9.67 -17.71 13.99
N ALA A 14 -9.33 -16.88 13.01
CA ALA A 14 -8.82 -15.52 13.21
C ALA A 14 -9.42 -14.56 12.18
N ASN A 15 -9.67 -13.32 12.61
CA ASN A 15 -10.08 -12.26 11.69
C ASN A 15 -8.84 -11.75 10.95
N VAL A 16 -8.83 -11.90 9.62
CA VAL A 16 -7.72 -11.46 8.78
C VAL A 16 -8.24 -10.52 7.69
N VAL A 17 -7.59 -9.37 7.52
CA VAL A 17 -7.90 -8.41 6.47
C VAL A 17 -6.71 -8.33 5.51
N GLY A 18 -6.95 -8.55 4.22
CA GLY A 18 -5.96 -8.34 3.17
C GLY A 18 -6.16 -6.97 2.52
N LEU A 19 -5.11 -6.15 2.49
CA LEU A 19 -5.09 -4.88 1.73
C LEU A 19 -4.23 -5.08 0.48
N VAL A 20 -4.77 -4.70 -0.68
CA VAL A 20 -4.09 -4.84 -1.97
C VAL A 20 -4.08 -3.47 -2.65
N PRO A 21 -3.12 -2.58 -2.32
CA PRO A 21 -2.92 -1.38 -3.12
C PRO A 21 -2.46 -1.80 -4.51
N SER A 22 -3.05 -1.24 -5.56
CA SER A 22 -2.73 -1.58 -6.94
C SER A 22 -2.80 -0.35 -7.83
N SER A 23 -1.82 -0.24 -8.72
CA SER A 23 -1.69 0.86 -9.67
C SER A 23 -0.89 0.39 -10.89
N GLU A 24 -1.04 1.10 -12.00
CA GLU A 24 -0.11 0.99 -13.13
C GLU A 24 0.89 2.16 -13.07
N ASN A 25 2.17 1.86 -13.24
CA ASN A 25 3.23 2.88 -13.32
C ASN A 25 3.60 3.10 -14.80
N LEU A 26 2.90 4.04 -15.44
CA LEU A 26 3.05 4.30 -16.87
C LEU A 26 3.45 5.75 -17.13
N PRO A 27 4.29 6.01 -18.15
CA PRO A 27 4.62 7.35 -18.58
C PRO A 27 3.42 8.02 -19.24
N SER A 28 3.17 9.28 -18.91
CA SER A 28 2.17 10.14 -19.54
C SER A 28 2.50 11.61 -19.30
N GLY A 29 1.84 12.53 -20.01
CA GLY A 29 1.97 13.97 -19.74
C GLY A 29 1.48 14.41 -18.34
N THR A 30 0.76 13.54 -17.64
CA THR A 30 0.25 13.75 -16.28
C THR A 30 0.87 12.79 -15.26
N ALA A 31 1.89 12.03 -15.64
CA ALA A 31 2.58 11.10 -14.75
C ALA A 31 3.34 11.86 -13.65
N THR A 32 3.57 11.14 -12.54
CA THR A 32 4.47 11.59 -11.47
C THR A 32 5.85 11.85 -12.04
N LYS A 33 6.48 12.95 -11.62
CA LYS A 33 7.81 13.37 -12.08
C LYS A 33 8.81 13.29 -10.93
N PRO A 34 10.09 13.00 -11.21
CA PRO A 34 11.16 13.25 -10.27
C PRO A 34 11.12 14.69 -9.73
N GLY A 35 11.18 14.84 -8.41
CA GLY A 35 11.04 16.11 -7.69
C GLY A 35 9.61 16.47 -7.28
N ASP A 36 8.58 15.74 -7.71
CA ASP A 36 7.21 15.96 -7.22
C ASP A 36 7.15 15.65 -5.71
N VAL A 37 6.48 16.53 -4.95
CA VAL A 37 6.24 16.34 -3.51
C VAL A 37 4.77 16.01 -3.29
N ILE A 38 4.50 14.80 -2.83
CA ILE A 38 3.15 14.29 -2.57
C ILE A 38 2.86 14.21 -1.08
N ARG A 39 1.59 14.24 -0.70
CA ARG A 39 1.14 14.07 0.70
C ARG A 39 0.55 12.68 0.89
N SER A 40 1.08 11.91 1.83
CA SER A 40 0.56 10.58 2.18
C SER A 40 -0.66 10.66 3.08
N LEU A 41 -1.39 9.56 3.19
CA LEU A 41 -2.54 9.36 4.08
C LEU A 41 -2.17 9.52 5.56
N ALA A 42 -0.89 9.30 5.91
CA ALA A 42 -0.34 9.57 7.24
C ALA A 42 -0.07 11.06 7.51
N GLY A 43 -0.37 11.95 6.55
CA GLY A 43 -0.18 13.39 6.64
C GLY A 43 1.26 13.86 6.41
N LYS A 44 2.19 12.95 6.09
CA LYS A 44 3.59 13.25 5.78
C LYS A 44 3.74 13.64 4.31
N THR A 45 4.78 14.40 3.99
CA THR A 45 5.17 14.70 2.62
C THR A 45 6.29 13.79 2.15
N ILE A 46 6.27 13.38 0.89
CA ILE A 46 7.27 12.49 0.26
C ILE A 46 7.72 13.16 -1.03
N GLU A 47 9.03 13.36 -1.17
CA GLU A 47 9.65 13.75 -2.44
C GLU A 47 9.91 12.50 -3.28
N VAL A 48 9.39 12.49 -4.50
CA VAL A 48 9.60 11.40 -5.45
C VAL A 48 10.90 11.64 -6.20
N ILE A 49 12.01 11.03 -5.77
CA ILE A 49 13.31 11.17 -6.46
C ILE A 49 13.41 10.21 -7.66
N ASN A 50 12.74 9.06 -7.59
CA ASN A 50 12.65 8.07 -8.67
C ASN A 50 11.22 7.52 -8.75
N THR A 51 10.62 7.55 -9.93
CA THR A 51 9.25 7.08 -10.18
C THR A 51 9.16 5.56 -10.27
N ASP A 52 10.26 4.84 -10.48
CA ASP A 52 10.37 3.37 -10.43
C ASP A 52 10.42 2.84 -8.97
N ALA A 53 10.28 3.74 -7.99
CA ALA A 53 10.11 3.41 -6.59
C ALA A 53 8.65 3.67 -6.14
N GLU A 54 7.65 3.45 -7.00
CA GLU A 54 6.25 3.72 -6.70
C GLU A 54 5.65 2.74 -5.69
N GLY A 55 6.15 1.49 -5.66
CA GLY A 55 5.63 0.43 -4.78
C GLY A 55 5.60 0.84 -3.31
N ARG A 56 6.64 1.53 -2.83
CA ARG A 56 6.68 2.05 -1.44
C ARG A 56 5.74 3.23 -1.20
N LEU A 57 5.36 3.97 -2.25
CA LEU A 57 4.42 5.09 -2.13
C LEU A 57 3.01 4.55 -1.90
N ILE A 58 2.57 3.58 -2.73
CA ILE A 58 1.26 2.96 -2.57
C ILE A 58 1.18 2.14 -1.26
N LEU A 59 2.29 1.53 -0.84
CA LEU A 59 2.38 0.79 0.41
C LEU A 59 2.31 1.69 1.64
N ALA A 60 2.92 2.89 1.60
CA ALA A 60 2.85 3.84 2.71
C ALA A 60 1.40 4.22 3.05
N ASP A 61 0.56 4.42 2.04
CA ASP A 61 -0.86 4.72 2.23
C ASP A 61 -1.66 3.48 2.65
N ALA A 62 -1.33 2.30 2.11
CA ALA A 62 -1.98 1.05 2.53
C ALA A 62 -1.71 0.73 4.00
N LEU A 63 -0.47 0.90 4.47
CA LEU A 63 -0.10 0.72 5.89
C LEU A 63 -0.78 1.77 6.77
N ALA A 64 -0.82 3.03 6.33
CA ALA A 64 -1.52 4.09 7.05
C ALA A 64 -3.04 3.82 7.17
N TYR A 65 -3.65 3.23 6.14
CA TYR A 65 -5.04 2.79 6.18
C TYR A 65 -5.22 1.57 7.09
N GLY A 66 -4.36 0.56 6.96
CA GLY A 66 -4.39 -0.67 7.76
C GLY A 66 -4.29 -0.40 9.25
N ALA A 67 -3.47 0.57 9.67
CA ALA A 67 -3.37 0.98 11.06
C ALA A 67 -4.72 1.47 11.65
N ARG A 68 -5.59 2.08 10.84
CA ARG A 68 -6.92 2.56 11.29
C ARG A 68 -7.88 1.42 11.60
N LEU A 69 -7.61 0.21 11.12
CA LEU A 69 -8.40 -0.99 11.41
C LEU A 69 -8.09 -1.57 12.80
N ASN A 70 -7.15 -0.98 13.54
CA ASN A 70 -6.66 -1.43 14.84
C ASN A 70 -6.27 -2.93 14.87
N PRO A 71 -5.41 -3.38 13.94
CA PRO A 71 -5.01 -4.78 13.88
C PRO A 71 -4.07 -5.15 15.04
N ALA A 72 -4.07 -6.43 15.43
CA ALA A 72 -3.09 -6.94 16.40
C ALA A 72 -1.67 -6.99 15.82
N ALA A 73 -1.53 -7.17 14.51
CA ALA A 73 -0.27 -7.15 13.77
C ALA A 73 -0.51 -6.77 12.29
N MET A 74 0.52 -6.23 11.62
CA MET A 74 0.53 -5.96 10.18
C MET A 74 1.78 -6.56 9.55
N VAL A 75 1.66 -7.03 8.31
CA VAL A 75 2.75 -7.63 7.51
C VAL A 75 2.60 -7.16 6.06
N ASP A 76 3.70 -6.72 5.45
CA ASP A 76 3.81 -6.29 4.04
C ASP A 76 4.88 -7.09 3.28
#